data_AF-A0A4U2MAH7-F1
#
_entry.id   AF-A0A4U2MAH7-F1
#
_cell.length_a   1.000
_cell.length_b   1.000
_cell.length_c   1.000
_cell.angle_alpha   90.00
_cell.angle_beta   90.00
_cell.angle_gamma   90.00
#
_symmetry.space_group_name_H-M   'P 1'
#
loop_
_entity.id
_entity.type
_entity.pdbx_description
1 polymer ?
#
loop_
_entity_poly.entity_id
_entity_poly.type
_entity_poly.pdbx_seq_one_letter_code
_entity_poly.pdbx_strand_id
1 'polypeptide(L)' 'MIATQEVSKVTDWKYEFKDLVAYDANGVAYKYKVKEQPIAGYESKVNGYDITNTKIGETKVEGTKTW' A
#
# COMPACT_ATOMS: atom_id res chain seq x y z
N MET A 1 15.26 6.09 -7.28
CA MET A 1 14.20 7.12 -7.25
C MET A 1 12.96 6.48 -6.64
N ILE A 2 12.25 7.19 -5.75
CA ILE A 2 10.96 6.72 -5.21
C ILE A 2 9.88 7.57 -5.88
N ALA A 3 8.91 6.95 -6.53
CA ALA A 3 7.74 7.64 -7.06
C ALA A 3 6.70 7.80 -5.94
N THR A 4 5.92 8.88 -5.98
CA THR A 4 4.87 9.16 -5.00
C THR A 4 3.65 9.68 -5.72
N GLN A 5 2.46 9.26 -5.29
CA GLN A 5 1.19 9.68 -5.85
C GLN A 5 0.23 9.95 -4.70
N GLU A 6 -0.47 11.09 -4.78
CA GLU A 6 -1.55 11.39 -3.86
C GLU A 6 -2.81 10.64 -4.30
N VAL A 7 -3.46 9.98 -3.34
CA VAL A 7 -4.62 9.12 -3.57
C VAL A 7 -5.75 9.63 -2.70
N SER A 8 -6.92 9.82 -3.28
CA SER A 8 -8.07 10.34 -2.56
C SER A 8 -9.37 9.78 -3.13
N LYS A 9 -10.49 10.20 -2.56
CA LYS A 9 -11.80 9.91 -3.13
C LYS A 9 -11.95 10.37 -4.58
N VAL A 10 -11.23 11.43 -5.00
CA VAL A 10 -11.27 11.92 -6.39
C VAL A 10 -10.66 10.92 -7.37
N THR A 11 -9.69 10.11 -6.91
CA THR A 11 -9.07 9.04 -7.70
C THR A 11 -9.71 7.68 -7.43
N ASP A 12 -10.88 7.64 -6.80
CA ASP A 12 -11.55 6.41 -6.34
C ASP A 12 -10.63 5.49 -5.52
N TRP A 13 -9.69 6.07 -4.76
CA TRP A 13 -8.68 5.34 -3.99
C TRP A 13 -7.78 4.43 -4.83
N LYS A 14 -7.71 4.67 -6.14
CA LYS A 14 -6.84 3.97 -7.07
C LYS A 14 -5.59 4.79 -7.34
N TYR A 15 -4.52 4.07 -7.64
CA TYR A 15 -3.23 4.64 -7.99
C TYR A 15 -2.55 3.78 -9.04
N GLU A 16 -1.69 4.41 -9.84
CA GLU A 16 -1.00 3.77 -10.95
C GLU A 16 0.39 4.39 -11.13
N PHE A 17 1.40 3.54 -11.18
CA PHE A 17 2.77 3.91 -11.53
C PHE A 17 3.08 3.35 -12.92
N LYS A 18 3.22 4.25 -13.90
CA LYS A 18 3.54 3.90 -15.30
C LYS A 18 5.05 3.92 -15.53
N ASP A 19 5.46 3.33 -16.65
CA ASP A 19 6.84 3.36 -17.15
C ASP A 19 7.88 2.77 -16.18
N LEU A 20 7.47 1.75 -15.43
CA LEU A 20 8.36 0.98 -14.57
C LEU A 20 9.25 0.07 -15.41
N VAL A 21 10.56 0.26 -15.29
CA VAL A 21 11.56 -0.55 -15.99
C VAL A 21 11.54 -1.97 -15.42
N ALA A 22 11.40 -2.99 -16.28
CA ALA A 22 11.33 -4.37 -15.79
C ALA A 22 12.70 -4.93 -15.35
N TYR A 23 13.80 -4.49 -15.98
CA TYR A 23 15.15 -5.04 -15.79
C TYR A 23 16.20 -3.94 -15.62
N ASP A 24 17.22 -4.20 -14.80
CA ASP A 24 18.38 -3.32 -14.69
C ASP A 24 19.32 -3.46 -15.90
N ALA A 25 20.40 -2.66 -15.92
CA ALA A 25 21.40 -2.68 -16.99
C ALA A 25 22.10 -4.05 -17.18
N ASN A 26 22.01 -4.94 -16.19
CA ASN A 26 22.58 -6.27 -16.20
C ASN A 26 21.55 -7.36 -16.54
N GLY A 27 20.29 -6.99 -16.85
CA GLY A 27 19.21 -7.92 -17.14
C GLY A 27 18.55 -8.53 -15.90
N VAL A 28 18.79 -7.99 -14.70
CA VAL A 28 18.18 -8.47 -13.45
C VAL A 28 16.82 -7.79 -13.24
N ALA A 29 15.77 -8.57 -12.98
CA ALA A 29 14.42 -8.05 -12.79
C ALA A 29 14.29 -7.17 -11.54
N TYR A 30 13.68 -6.00 -11.68
CA TYR A 30 13.37 -5.13 -10.56
C TYR A 30 12.21 -5.67 -9.72
N LYS A 31 12.33 -5.57 -8.40
CA LYS A 31 11.25 -5.86 -7.45
C LYS A 31 10.69 -4.56 -6.91
N TYR A 32 9.52 -4.20 -7.39
CA TYR A 32 8.79 -3.04 -6.89
C TYR A 32 8.01 -3.38 -5.62
N LYS A 33 7.95 -2.42 -4.71
CA LYS A 33 7.14 -2.47 -3.49
C LYS A 33 6.47 -1.13 -3.31
N VAL A 34 5.25 -1.16 -2.81
CA VAL A 34 4.50 0.03 -2.41
C VAL A 34 4.61 0.21 -0.90
N LYS A 35 4.57 1.46 -0.45
CA LYS A 35 4.48 1.83 0.95
C LYS A 35 3.61 3.06 1.07
N GLU A 36 2.78 3.11 2.10
CA GLU A 36 2.05 4.32 2.46
C GLU A 36 2.87 5.13 3.48
N GLN A 37 2.69 6.44 3.49
CA GLN A 37 3.15 7.26 4.60
C GLN A 37 2.25 7.01 5.82
N PRO A 38 2.81 6.96 7.05
CA PRO A 38 2.01 6.71 8.23
C PRO A 38 0.97 7.81 8.44
N ILE A 39 -0.28 7.41 8.60
CA ILE A 39 -1.41 8.31 8.87
C ILE A 39 -1.80 8.14 10.35
N ALA A 40 -1.83 9.26 11.09
CA ALA A 40 -2.21 9.23 12.49
C ALA A 40 -3.63 8.66 12.68
N GLY A 41 -3.78 7.70 13.59
CA GLY A 41 -5.07 7.04 13.85
C GLY A 41 -5.45 5.95 12.85
N TYR A 42 -4.54 5.54 11.95
CA TYR A 42 -4.74 4.42 11.04
C TYR A 42 -3.55 3.45 11.10
N GLU A 43 -3.86 2.16 11.02
CA GLU A 43 -2.91 1.08 10.80
C GLU A 43 -2.96 0.68 9.33
N SER A 44 -1.84 0.85 8.62
CA SER A 44 -1.70 0.48 7.22
C SER A 44 -1.14 -0.93 7.07
N LYS A 45 -1.78 -1.77 6.26
CA LYS A 45 -1.29 -3.11 5.90
C LYS A 45 -1.13 -3.21 4.38
N VAL A 46 0.07 -3.59 3.93
CA VAL A 46 0.38 -3.78 2.51
C VAL A 46 0.38 -5.26 2.16
N ASN A 47 -0.51 -5.67 1.25
CA ASN A 47 -0.59 -7.02 0.71
C ASN A 47 -0.29 -6.98 -0.79
N GLY A 48 0.97 -7.23 -1.16
CA GLY A 48 1.42 -7.07 -2.55
C GLY A 48 1.39 -5.59 -2.96
N TYR A 49 0.37 -5.21 -3.72
CA TYR A 49 0.11 -3.82 -4.14
C TYR A 49 -1.18 -3.25 -3.55
N ASP A 50 -1.94 -4.02 -2.78
CA ASP A 50 -3.11 -3.49 -2.10
C ASP A 50 -2.70 -2.91 -0.75
N ILE A 51 -3.16 -1.69 -0.47
CA ILE A 51 -2.94 -1.00 0.81
C ILE A 51 -4.29 -0.93 1.52
N THR A 52 -4.36 -1.50 2.72
CA THR A 52 -5.55 -1.48 3.57
C THR A 52 -5.28 -0.64 4.81
N ASN A 53 -6.08 0.40 5.02
CA ASN A 53 -6.00 1.26 6.19
C ASN A 53 -7.13 0.94 7.17
N THR A 54 -6.76 0.58 8.39
CA THR A 54 -7.69 0.28 9.49
C THR A 54 -7.65 1.42 10.48
N LYS A 55 -8.77 2.11 10.71
CA LYS A 55 -8.83 3.17 11.73
C LYS A 55 -8.62 2.56 13.12
N ILE A 56 -7.64 3.06 13.86
CA ILE A 56 -7.32 2.61 15.21
C ILE A 56 -8.10 3.51 16.19
N GLY A 57 -9.14 2.95 16.82
CA GLY A 57 -10.15 3.68 17.61
C GLY A 57 -11.33 4.14 16.74
N GLU A 58 -12.55 3.61 16.86
CA GLU A 58 -13.34 3.30 18.05
C GLU A 58 -13.96 1.88 17.95
N THR A 59 -14.09 1.21 19.10
CA THR A 59 -14.54 -0.19 19.32
C THR A 59 -13.61 -1.30 18.80
N LYS A 60 -12.70 -1.75 19.69
CA LYS A 60 -11.92 -2.98 19.56
C LYS A 60 -12.86 -4.17 19.80
N VAL A 61 -13.24 -4.92 18.76
CA VAL A 61 -13.92 -6.21 18.90
C VAL A 61 -12.93 -7.30 18.49
N GLU A 62 -12.30 -7.93 19.47
CA GLU A 62 -11.40 -9.07 19.27
C GLU A 62 -12.22 -10.36 19.27
N GLY A 63 -12.22 -11.08 18.14
CA GLY A 63 -12.81 -12.42 18.03
C GLY A 63 -11.72 -13.44 17.74
N THR A 64 -11.52 -14.40 18.64
CA THR A 64 -10.60 -15.52 18.44
C THR A 64 -11.26 -16.52 17.47
N LYS A 65 -10.64 -16.74 16.30
CA LYS A 65 -11.09 -17.74 15.33
C LYS A 65 -10.63 -19.13 15.77
N THR A 66 -11.56 -19.97 16.18
CA THR A 66 -11.35 -21.42 16.37
C THR A 66 -11.79 -22.14 15.09
N TRP A 67 -10.94 -23.03 14.58
CA TRP A 67 -11.18 -23.86 13.39
C TRP A 67 -12.19 -24.97 13.65
#